data_AF-A0A2G6G1F3-F1
#
_entry.id   AF-A0A2G6G1F3-F1
#
_cell.length_a   1.000
_cell.length_b   1.000
_cell.length_c   1.000
_cell.angle_alpha   90.00
_cell.angle_beta   90.00
_cell.angle_gamma   90.00
#
_symmetry.space_group_name_H-M   'P 1'
#
loop_
_entity.id
_entity.type
_entity.pdbx_description
1 polymer ?
#
loop_
_entity_poly.entity_id
_entity_poly.type
_entity_poly.pdbx_seq_one_letter_code
_entity_poly.pdbx_strand_id
1 'polypeptide(L)'
;MVDLGIYKPTTPPTEKTYKLGDYVWYDTNKNGIQDAGEIGVKDVIATLYKKDISGNYVATGATTTTNSNGYYEFAGLLNGEYQVKFSNLPVGYVISPTDQGGNDAVDSDGLNPTGEIKDADNMTLDLGIYKPTTPPTPKKYKIGDTVWDDKDNDGIQDSGEPGVAGVKVTLKDGNGIVIATTTTDSNGNYSFTGLDNGDYIVEFDPTTFPAGYGETKHNQGGNDAVDSDGLSVNVTINNADDLTIDLGIYKQTPLPPTEKKYKIGDIVWDDKDNDGIQDPGEPGVAGVKVTLKDGNGIVIATTTTDSNGNYIFEGLDDGDYIVEFDPNTFPAGYGETKHNQGGNDAVDSDGLQDW
;
A
#
# COMPACT_ATOMS: atom_id res chain seq x y z
N MET A 1 18.78 93.90 -39.48
CA MET A 1 17.98 93.24 -40.53
C MET A 1 17.52 91.93 -39.94
N VAL A 2 16.23 91.62 -40.03
CA VAL A 2 15.64 90.37 -39.54
C VAL A 2 15.11 89.65 -40.75
N ASP A 3 15.64 88.46 -41.02
CA ASP A 3 15.19 87.61 -42.12
C ASP A 3 14.47 86.38 -41.54
N LEU A 4 13.37 85.97 -42.18
CA LEU A 4 12.56 84.81 -41.82
C LEU A 4 12.63 83.79 -42.97
N GLY A 5 13.07 82.57 -42.67
CA GLY A 5 12.98 81.43 -43.58
C GLY A 5 11.67 80.66 -43.34
N ILE A 6 10.91 80.41 -44.41
CA ILE A 6 9.70 79.58 -44.38
C ILE A 6 9.95 78.33 -45.23
N TYR A 7 9.71 77.16 -44.66
CA TYR A 7 9.73 75.86 -45.33
C TYR A 7 8.30 75.36 -45.58
N LYS A 8 8.09 74.68 -46.70
CA LYS A 8 6.84 74.03 -47.04
C LYS A 8 6.95 72.55 -46.64
N PRO A 9 6.19 72.06 -45.64
CA PRO A 9 6.24 70.65 -45.26
C PRO A 9 5.97 69.74 -46.43
N THR A 10 6.98 68.98 -46.86
CA THR A 10 6.75 67.77 -47.66
C THR A 10 6.16 66.74 -46.73
N THR A 11 5.08 66.10 -47.15
CA THR A 11 4.49 64.93 -46.49
C THR A 11 5.64 63.97 -46.11
N PRO A 12 5.77 63.55 -44.84
CA PRO A 12 6.73 62.51 -44.49
C PRO A 12 6.49 61.29 -45.39
N PRO A 13 7.53 60.58 -45.84
CA PRO A 13 7.31 59.32 -46.54
C PRO A 13 6.49 58.42 -45.63
N THR A 14 5.34 57.95 -46.12
CA THR A 14 4.54 56.92 -45.45
C THR A 14 5.43 55.71 -45.25
N GLU A 15 5.68 55.37 -43.99
CA GLU A 15 6.44 54.19 -43.61
C GLU A 15 5.78 52.95 -44.22
N LYS A 16 6.57 52.12 -44.90
CA LYS A 16 6.05 50.91 -45.56
C LYS A 16 5.59 49.94 -44.47
N THR A 17 4.40 49.40 -44.63
CA THR A 17 3.80 48.43 -43.71
C THR A 17 3.58 47.08 -44.39
N TYR A 18 3.42 46.06 -43.57
CA TYR A 18 3.41 44.64 -43.94
C TYR A 18 2.27 43.91 -43.23
N LYS A 19 2.12 42.65 -43.59
CA LYS A 19 1.12 41.73 -43.06
C LYS A 19 1.76 40.58 -42.30
N LEU A 20 1.00 40.04 -41.35
CA LEU A 20 1.31 38.80 -40.65
C LEU A 20 0.05 37.94 -40.46
N GLY A 21 0.15 36.64 -40.67
CA GLY A 21 -0.94 35.70 -40.41
C GLY A 21 -0.74 34.37 -41.14
N ASP A 22 -1.87 33.71 -41.43
CA ASP A 22 -2.16 32.81 -42.56
C ASP A 22 -3.39 31.94 -42.21
N TYR A 23 -3.23 30.72 -41.70
CA TYR A 23 -4.33 29.79 -41.46
C TYR A 23 -4.38 29.14 -40.06
N VAL A 24 -5.61 28.80 -39.68
CA VAL A 24 -5.89 27.74 -38.70
C VAL A 24 -6.71 26.66 -39.41
N TRP A 25 -6.30 25.39 -39.37
CA TRP A 25 -6.99 24.31 -40.09
C TRP A 25 -7.19 23.05 -39.24
N TYR A 26 -8.09 22.19 -39.71
CA TYR A 26 -8.27 20.85 -39.17
C TYR A 26 -7.26 19.90 -39.81
N ASP A 27 -6.19 19.59 -39.06
CA ASP A 27 -5.20 18.57 -39.41
C ASP A 27 -5.86 17.19 -39.26
N THR A 28 -6.38 16.68 -40.38
CA THR A 28 -7.23 15.49 -40.36
C THR A 28 -6.39 14.23 -40.22
N ASN A 29 -5.15 14.26 -40.73
CA ASN A 29 -4.24 13.12 -40.71
C ASN A 29 -3.20 13.17 -39.56
N LYS A 30 -3.18 14.28 -38.81
CA LYS A 30 -2.40 14.52 -37.58
C LYS A 30 -0.89 14.64 -37.83
N ASN A 31 -0.48 15.05 -39.03
CA ASN A 31 0.92 15.13 -39.42
C ASN A 31 1.57 16.50 -39.19
N GLY A 32 0.80 17.52 -38.80
CA GLY A 32 1.29 18.88 -38.58
C GLY A 32 1.56 19.69 -39.85
N ILE A 33 1.17 19.19 -41.03
CA ILE A 33 1.34 19.83 -42.33
C ILE A 33 -0.04 20.12 -42.90
N GLN A 34 -0.25 21.33 -43.43
CA GLN A 34 -1.44 21.72 -44.15
C GLN A 34 -1.51 20.98 -45.48
N ASP A 35 -2.29 19.90 -45.50
CA ASP A 35 -2.46 19.06 -46.68
C ASP A 35 -3.63 19.53 -47.58
N ALA A 36 -3.53 19.17 -48.87
CA ALA A 36 -4.59 19.47 -49.82
C ALA A 36 -5.93 18.83 -49.41
N GLY A 37 -6.95 19.65 -49.20
CA GLY A 37 -8.30 19.21 -48.82
C GLY A 37 -8.59 19.31 -47.33
N GLU A 38 -7.61 19.68 -46.51
CA GLU A 38 -7.85 20.09 -45.13
C GLU A 38 -8.59 21.44 -45.10
N ILE A 39 -9.52 21.56 -44.17
CA ILE A 39 -10.44 22.70 -44.12
C ILE A 39 -10.08 23.62 -42.95
N GLY A 40 -10.28 24.92 -43.15
CA GLY A 40 -9.99 25.91 -42.12
C GLY A 40 -10.94 25.88 -40.93
N VAL A 41 -10.45 26.37 -39.79
CA VAL A 41 -11.19 26.48 -38.52
C VAL A 41 -11.66 27.91 -38.33
N LYS A 42 -12.97 28.11 -38.37
CA LYS A 42 -13.61 29.41 -38.11
C LYS A 42 -13.61 29.75 -36.61
N ASP A 43 -13.66 31.05 -36.30
CA ASP A 43 -13.91 31.61 -34.97
C ASP A 43 -12.78 31.42 -33.94
N VAL A 44 -11.57 31.04 -34.38
CA VAL A 44 -10.36 31.03 -33.54
C VAL A 44 -9.85 32.46 -33.40
N ILE A 45 -9.53 32.86 -32.17
CA ILE A 45 -9.08 34.23 -31.86
C ILE A 45 -7.56 34.26 -31.91
N ALA A 46 -7.01 35.13 -32.78
CA ALA A 46 -5.59 35.46 -32.82
C ALA A 46 -5.35 36.82 -32.14
N THR A 47 -4.40 36.87 -31.21
CA THR A 47 -3.99 38.10 -30.51
C THR A 47 -2.53 38.41 -30.83
N LEU A 48 -2.23 39.65 -31.25
CA LEU A 48 -0.90 40.06 -31.67
C LEU A 48 -0.10 40.71 -30.53
N TYR A 49 1.13 40.25 -30.37
CA TYR A 49 2.14 40.81 -29.47
C TYR A 49 3.35 41.26 -30.30
N LYS A 50 4.02 42.32 -29.84
CA LYS A 50 5.27 42.82 -30.44
C LYS A 50 6.40 42.71 -29.42
N LYS A 51 7.57 42.28 -29.86
CA LYS A 51 8.76 42.23 -29.02
C LYS A 51 9.26 43.64 -28.71
N ASP A 52 9.44 43.95 -27.43
CA ASP A 52 9.99 45.21 -26.97
C ASP A 52 11.52 45.19 -26.97
N ILE A 53 12.13 46.34 -26.66
CA ILE A 53 13.58 46.51 -26.58
C ILE A 53 14.24 45.68 -25.48
N SER A 54 13.46 45.19 -24.51
CA SER A 54 13.92 44.31 -23.43
C SER A 54 13.80 42.83 -23.80
N GLY A 55 13.30 42.53 -25.01
CA GLY A 55 13.15 41.17 -25.53
C GLY A 55 11.83 40.49 -25.16
N ASN A 56 10.88 41.20 -24.53
CA ASN A 56 9.60 40.64 -24.10
C ASN A 56 8.51 40.89 -25.14
N TYR A 57 7.62 39.91 -25.35
CA TYR A 57 6.43 40.10 -26.17
C TYR A 57 5.34 40.84 -25.39
N VAL A 58 4.97 42.03 -25.85
CA VAL A 58 3.96 42.90 -25.23
C VAL A 58 2.74 43.00 -26.14
N ALA A 59 1.54 42.90 -25.55
CA ALA A 59 0.29 42.94 -26.31
C ALA A 59 0.14 44.26 -27.07
N THR A 60 -0.16 44.18 -28.37
CA THR A 60 -0.42 45.37 -29.19
C THR A 60 -1.85 45.90 -29.03
N GLY A 61 -2.74 45.09 -28.47
CA GLY A 61 -4.19 45.33 -28.43
C GLY A 61 -4.93 44.88 -29.71
N ALA A 62 -4.21 44.49 -30.77
CA ALA A 62 -4.81 43.96 -31.97
C ALA A 62 -5.26 42.50 -31.77
N THR A 63 -6.51 42.24 -32.14
CA THR A 63 -7.09 40.89 -32.19
C THR A 63 -7.85 40.72 -33.50
N THR A 64 -7.88 39.49 -34.00
CA THR A 64 -8.71 39.11 -35.14
C THR A 64 -9.27 37.71 -34.91
N THR A 65 -10.17 37.29 -35.78
CA THR A 65 -10.84 36.00 -35.70
C THR A 65 -10.80 35.33 -37.06
N THR A 66 -10.44 34.05 -37.09
CA THR A 66 -10.36 33.29 -38.34
C THR A 66 -11.71 33.22 -39.03
N ASN A 67 -11.71 33.42 -40.35
CA ASN A 67 -12.92 33.36 -41.17
C ASN A 67 -13.34 31.90 -41.47
N SER A 68 -14.36 31.70 -42.32
CA SER A 68 -14.88 30.36 -42.66
C SER A 68 -13.85 29.43 -43.32
N ASN A 69 -12.78 29.99 -43.88
CA ASN A 69 -11.68 29.25 -44.50
C ASN A 69 -10.49 29.12 -43.55
N GLY A 70 -10.62 29.49 -42.27
CA GLY A 70 -9.53 29.44 -41.29
C GLY A 70 -8.54 30.59 -41.38
N TYR A 71 -8.73 31.51 -42.32
CA TYR A 71 -7.77 32.57 -42.60
C TYR A 71 -7.87 33.72 -41.59
N TYR A 72 -6.72 34.23 -41.16
CA TYR A 72 -6.59 35.44 -40.34
C TYR A 72 -5.41 36.31 -40.80
N GLU A 73 -5.50 37.62 -40.59
CA GLU A 73 -4.45 38.57 -40.99
C GLU A 73 -4.39 39.75 -40.03
N PHE A 74 -3.17 40.19 -39.73
CA PHE A 74 -2.85 41.52 -39.20
C PHE A 74 -2.16 42.33 -40.28
N ALA A 75 -2.73 43.47 -40.68
CA ALA A 75 -2.16 44.37 -41.67
C ALA A 75 -1.65 45.67 -41.03
N GLY A 76 -0.82 46.42 -41.75
CA GLY A 76 -0.34 47.72 -41.29
C GLY A 76 0.82 47.62 -40.28
N LEU A 77 1.53 46.49 -40.25
CA LEU A 77 2.61 46.23 -39.31
C LEU A 77 3.94 46.79 -39.82
N LEU A 78 4.74 47.35 -38.91
CA LEU A 78 6.12 47.74 -39.20
C LEU A 78 7.07 46.55 -39.06
N ASN A 79 8.28 46.66 -39.59
CA ASN A 79 9.34 45.69 -39.35
C ASN A 79 9.53 45.42 -37.84
N GLY A 80 9.86 44.18 -37.49
CA GLY A 80 10.09 43.74 -36.12
C GLY A 80 9.69 42.29 -35.86
N GLU A 81 9.93 41.83 -34.64
CA GLU A 81 9.54 40.50 -34.17
C GLU A 81 8.18 40.55 -33.47
N TYR A 82 7.31 39.61 -33.83
CA TYR A 82 5.94 39.50 -33.35
C TYR A 82 5.67 38.08 -32.84
N GLN A 83 4.66 37.98 -31.97
CA GLN A 83 4.10 36.71 -31.54
C GLN A 83 2.59 36.76 -31.77
N VAL A 84 2.03 35.67 -32.29
CA VAL A 84 0.58 35.45 -32.31
C VAL A 84 0.23 34.48 -31.20
N LYS A 85 -0.85 34.75 -30.48
CA LYS A 85 -1.44 33.81 -29.52
C LYS A 85 -2.82 33.42 -29.98
N PHE A 86 -3.00 32.13 -30.23
CA PHE A 86 -4.30 31.57 -30.57
C PHE A 86 -5.10 31.18 -29.32
N SER A 87 -6.41 31.36 -29.39
CA SER A 87 -7.36 31.01 -28.32
C SER A 87 -8.75 30.75 -28.89
N ASN A 88 -9.71 30.38 -28.03
CA ASN A 88 -11.06 29.99 -28.45
C ASN A 88 -11.06 28.78 -29.41
N LEU A 89 -10.20 27.78 -29.15
CA LEU A 89 -10.16 26.56 -29.95
C LEU A 89 -11.44 25.72 -29.75
N PRO A 90 -11.91 25.00 -30.78
CA PRO A 90 -13.03 24.08 -30.65
C PRO A 90 -12.82 23.05 -29.52
N VAL A 91 -13.86 22.82 -28.71
CA VAL A 91 -13.79 21.89 -27.58
C VAL A 91 -13.41 20.47 -28.03
N GLY A 92 -12.42 19.88 -27.36
CA GLY A 92 -11.94 18.53 -27.63
C GLY A 92 -10.94 18.41 -28.79
N TYR A 93 -10.51 19.52 -29.38
CA TYR A 93 -9.37 19.55 -30.31
C TYR A 93 -8.07 19.80 -29.55
N VAL A 94 -6.98 19.27 -30.09
CA VAL A 94 -5.60 19.47 -29.60
C VAL A 94 -4.73 20.03 -30.72
N ILE A 95 -3.57 20.57 -30.35
CA ILE A 95 -2.59 21.13 -31.30
C ILE A 95 -1.90 19.99 -32.05
N SER A 96 -1.64 20.21 -33.34
CA SER A 96 -0.91 19.27 -34.19
C SER A 96 0.59 19.30 -33.89
N PRO A 97 1.39 18.31 -34.33
CA PRO A 97 2.84 18.40 -34.28
C PRO A 97 3.33 19.71 -34.93
N THR A 98 4.29 20.40 -34.32
CA THR A 98 4.78 21.69 -34.82
C THR A 98 6.02 21.54 -35.68
N ASP A 99 6.30 22.49 -36.57
CA ASP A 99 7.55 22.62 -37.34
C ASP A 99 7.86 21.38 -38.21
N GLN A 100 6.85 20.88 -38.94
CA GLN A 100 6.91 19.63 -39.71
C GLN A 100 7.18 19.85 -41.20
N GLY A 101 7.75 18.85 -41.89
CA GLY A 101 7.87 18.88 -43.36
C GLY A 101 8.87 19.89 -43.94
N GLY A 102 9.49 20.74 -43.12
CA GLY A 102 10.58 21.65 -43.50
C GLY A 102 10.17 22.82 -44.40
N ASN A 103 8.86 23.03 -44.59
CA ASN A 103 8.32 24.18 -45.31
C ASN A 103 7.40 24.97 -44.37
N ASP A 104 7.96 26.03 -43.81
CA ASP A 104 7.34 26.97 -42.85
C ASP A 104 5.99 27.52 -43.33
N ALA A 105 5.77 27.60 -44.64
CA ALA A 105 4.53 28.16 -45.19
C ALA A 105 3.33 27.19 -45.17
N VAL A 106 3.51 25.96 -44.68
CA VAL A 106 2.46 24.93 -44.70
C VAL A 106 2.54 24.00 -43.48
N ASP A 107 3.28 24.33 -42.44
CA ASP A 107 3.29 23.54 -41.21
C ASP A 107 2.66 24.30 -40.05
N SER A 108 2.34 23.58 -39.00
CA SER A 108 1.78 24.18 -37.80
C SER A 108 2.91 24.73 -36.93
N ASP A 109 2.79 25.97 -36.45
CA ASP A 109 3.76 26.53 -35.49
C ASP A 109 3.27 26.44 -34.03
N GLY A 110 2.04 25.96 -33.85
CA GLY A 110 1.42 25.74 -32.56
C GLY A 110 0.74 26.98 -31.96
N LEU A 111 0.58 27.00 -30.65
CA LEU A 111 -0.39 27.91 -30.00
C LEU A 111 0.12 29.36 -29.83
N ASN A 112 1.44 29.56 -29.79
CA ASN A 112 2.05 30.87 -29.53
C ASN A 112 3.25 31.18 -30.45
N PRO A 113 3.10 31.09 -31.79
CA PRO A 113 4.23 31.17 -32.70
C PRO A 113 4.78 32.58 -32.82
N THR A 114 6.06 32.67 -33.19
CA THR A 114 6.80 33.92 -33.33
C THR A 114 7.29 34.10 -34.76
N GLY A 115 7.18 35.31 -35.30
CA GLY A 115 7.61 35.64 -36.66
C GLY A 115 8.31 36.98 -36.75
N GLU A 116 9.24 37.10 -37.70
CA GLU A 116 9.89 38.37 -38.05
C GLU A 116 9.24 38.97 -39.32
N ILE A 117 8.93 40.26 -39.26
CA ILE A 117 8.63 41.08 -40.44
C ILE A 117 9.91 41.86 -40.80
N LYS A 118 10.43 41.60 -42.00
CA LYS A 118 11.63 42.26 -42.53
C LYS A 118 11.48 42.58 -44.01
N ASP A 119 10.94 43.76 -44.26
CA ASP A 119 10.70 44.32 -45.58
C ASP A 119 9.77 43.54 -46.52
N ALA A 120 9.08 42.53 -45.97
CA ALA A 120 8.12 41.67 -46.63
C ALA A 120 7.04 41.18 -45.63
N ASP A 121 5.90 40.76 -46.17
CA ASP A 121 4.84 40.10 -45.39
C ASP A 121 5.35 38.75 -44.86
N ASN A 122 4.88 38.36 -43.68
CA ASN A 122 5.16 37.05 -43.09
C ASN A 122 3.84 36.27 -42.92
N MET A 123 3.56 35.39 -43.86
CA MET A 123 2.33 34.60 -43.91
C MET A 123 2.61 33.12 -43.61
N THR A 124 3.44 32.85 -42.59
CA THR A 124 3.77 31.48 -42.19
C THR A 124 3.30 31.16 -40.78
N LEU A 125 2.60 32.07 -40.09
CA LEU A 125 2.22 31.88 -38.70
C LEU A 125 0.91 31.08 -38.60
N ASP A 126 1.06 29.78 -38.48
CA ASP A 126 0.04 28.80 -38.81
C ASP A 126 -0.32 27.90 -37.62
N LEU A 127 -1.57 27.42 -37.56
CA LEU A 127 -2.01 26.49 -36.53
C LEU A 127 -2.87 25.34 -37.07
N GLY A 128 -2.30 24.14 -37.06
CA GLY A 128 -3.04 22.91 -37.24
C GLY A 128 -3.65 22.43 -35.93
N ILE A 129 -4.92 22.06 -35.92
CA ILE A 129 -5.57 21.37 -34.79
C ILE A 129 -6.29 20.10 -35.25
N TYR A 130 -6.33 19.09 -34.40
CA TYR A 130 -7.06 17.85 -34.70
C TYR A 130 -7.90 17.39 -33.52
N LYS A 131 -8.98 16.66 -33.79
CA LYS A 131 -9.79 16.01 -32.75
C LYS A 131 -9.27 14.60 -32.53
N PRO A 132 -8.74 14.26 -31.34
CA PRO A 132 -8.38 12.88 -31.04
C PRO A 132 -9.61 11.99 -31.22
N THR A 133 -9.48 10.95 -32.05
CA THR A 133 -10.54 9.95 -32.30
C THR A 133 -10.79 9.05 -31.09
N THR A 134 -9.89 9.10 -30.11
CA THR A 134 -10.00 8.48 -28.80
C THR A 134 -9.50 9.51 -27.78
N PRO A 135 -10.26 9.82 -26.71
CA PRO A 135 -9.66 10.44 -25.53
C PRO A 135 -8.43 9.61 -25.14
N PRO A 136 -7.32 10.21 -24.66
CA PRO A 136 -6.24 9.41 -24.11
C PRO A 136 -6.85 8.52 -23.02
N THR A 137 -6.82 7.21 -23.23
CA THR A 137 -7.25 6.26 -22.21
C THR A 137 -6.34 6.50 -21.00
N PRO A 138 -6.87 6.83 -19.81
CA PRO A 138 -6.04 6.96 -18.63
C PRO A 138 -5.20 5.70 -18.50
N LYS A 139 -3.88 5.85 -18.38
CA LYS A 139 -3.01 4.71 -18.12
C LYS A 139 -3.49 4.06 -16.82
N LYS A 140 -3.70 2.75 -16.87
CA LYS A 140 -4.08 1.96 -15.72
C LYS A 140 -2.87 1.20 -15.18
N TYR A 141 -2.92 0.89 -13.90
CA TYR A 141 -1.79 0.33 -13.16
C TYR A 141 -2.18 -0.99 -12.48
N LYS A 142 -1.17 -1.61 -11.86
CA LYS A 142 -1.28 -2.87 -11.16
C LYS A 142 -0.73 -2.79 -9.73
N ILE A 143 -1.31 -3.61 -8.86
CA ILE A 143 -0.77 -3.94 -7.53
C ILE A 143 -0.68 -5.46 -7.43
N GLY A 144 0.40 -6.00 -6.89
CA GLY A 144 0.52 -7.40 -6.51
C GLY A 144 1.96 -7.78 -6.23
N ASP A 145 2.20 -9.09 -6.15
CA ASP A 145 3.44 -9.80 -6.53
C ASP A 145 3.26 -11.25 -6.08
N THR A 146 3.72 -11.61 -4.87
CA THR A 146 3.72 -13.01 -4.44
C THR A 146 3.39 -13.26 -2.96
N VAL A 147 3.04 -14.51 -2.67
CA VAL A 147 2.98 -15.07 -1.31
C VAL A 147 3.82 -16.34 -1.30
N TRP A 148 4.76 -16.49 -0.38
CA TRP A 148 5.70 -17.63 -0.35
C TRP A 148 5.81 -18.32 1.01
N ASP A 149 6.28 -19.57 0.98
CA ASP A 149 6.63 -20.40 2.13
C ASP A 149 8.05 -20.02 2.56
N ASP A 150 8.13 -19.06 3.48
CA ASP A 150 9.35 -18.64 4.16
C ASP A 150 9.80 -19.77 5.09
N LYS A 151 10.85 -20.48 4.69
CA LYS A 151 11.24 -21.75 5.32
C LYS A 151 12.09 -21.55 6.56
N ASP A 152 12.78 -20.43 6.67
CA ASP A 152 13.66 -20.14 7.78
C ASP A 152 13.16 -18.98 8.68
N ASN A 153 11.99 -18.42 8.34
CA ASN A 153 11.27 -17.40 9.09
C ASN A 153 12.13 -16.13 9.26
N ASP A 154 12.86 -15.75 8.22
CA ASP A 154 13.71 -14.57 8.21
C ASP A 154 13.01 -13.33 7.64
N GLY A 155 11.91 -13.50 6.90
CA GLY A 155 11.10 -12.44 6.31
C GLY A 155 11.54 -11.98 4.92
N ILE A 156 12.51 -12.65 4.32
CA ILE A 156 13.08 -12.34 3.01
C ILE A 156 12.78 -13.51 2.06
N GLN A 157 12.36 -13.21 0.84
CA GLN A 157 12.12 -14.22 -0.18
C GLN A 157 13.45 -14.75 -0.74
N ASP A 158 13.78 -15.96 -0.33
CA ASP A 158 15.03 -16.61 -0.71
C ASP A 158 14.88 -17.61 -1.87
N SER A 159 16.02 -17.91 -2.50
CA SER A 159 16.06 -18.95 -3.53
C SER A 159 15.76 -20.33 -2.95
N GLY A 160 14.68 -20.96 -3.43
CA GLY A 160 14.23 -22.27 -2.98
C GLY A 160 13.00 -22.22 -2.06
N GLU A 161 12.48 -21.03 -1.80
CA GLU A 161 11.22 -20.78 -1.13
C GLU A 161 10.07 -20.79 -2.14
N PRO A 162 9.14 -21.76 -2.06
CA PRO A 162 8.08 -21.89 -3.04
C PRO A 162 6.94 -20.91 -2.76
N GLY A 163 6.29 -20.44 -3.82
CA GLY A 163 5.04 -19.70 -3.69
C GLY A 163 3.90 -20.54 -3.09
N VAL A 164 2.97 -19.88 -2.40
CA VAL A 164 1.83 -20.51 -1.73
C VAL A 164 0.52 -20.15 -2.42
N ALA A 165 -0.14 -21.18 -2.95
CA ALA A 165 -1.40 -21.05 -3.65
C ALA A 165 -2.62 -20.93 -2.72
N GLY A 166 -3.67 -20.25 -3.19
CA GLY A 166 -4.99 -20.22 -2.54
C GLY A 166 -5.12 -19.22 -1.39
N VAL A 167 -4.11 -18.39 -1.14
CA VAL A 167 -4.21 -17.29 -0.17
C VAL A 167 -5.09 -16.21 -0.75
N LYS A 168 -6.14 -15.84 -0.04
CA LYS A 168 -7.10 -14.81 -0.45
C LYS A 168 -6.54 -13.43 -0.14
N VAL A 169 -6.57 -12.56 -1.16
CA VAL A 169 -6.10 -11.17 -1.08
C VAL A 169 -7.27 -10.24 -1.41
N THR A 170 -7.43 -9.19 -0.60
CA THR A 170 -8.47 -8.18 -0.74
C THR A 170 -7.86 -6.82 -1.04
N LEU A 171 -8.35 -6.15 -2.07
CA LEU A 171 -8.00 -4.76 -2.37
C LEU A 171 -9.12 -3.84 -1.91
N LYS A 172 -8.75 -2.82 -1.13
CA LYS A 172 -9.61 -1.71 -0.74
C LYS A 172 -9.12 -0.41 -1.35
N ASP A 173 -10.04 0.54 -1.56
CA ASP A 173 -9.68 1.93 -1.84
C ASP A 173 -9.12 2.64 -0.59
N GLY A 174 -8.60 3.86 -0.75
CA GLY A 174 -8.06 4.67 0.36
C GLY A 174 -9.08 5.06 1.44
N ASN A 175 -10.38 4.78 1.25
CA ASN A 175 -11.41 4.95 2.28
C ASN A 175 -11.72 3.63 3.01
N GLY A 176 -11.02 2.54 2.68
CA GLY A 176 -11.22 1.21 3.25
C GLY A 176 -12.40 0.43 2.65
N ILE A 177 -12.96 0.86 1.51
CA ILE A 177 -14.02 0.13 0.82
C ILE A 177 -13.41 -0.98 -0.03
N VAL A 178 -13.88 -2.21 0.13
CA VAL A 178 -13.46 -3.35 -0.71
C VAL A 178 -13.89 -3.12 -2.15
N ILE A 179 -12.93 -3.15 -3.07
CA ILE A 179 -13.16 -2.97 -4.52
C ILE A 179 -12.85 -4.23 -5.33
N ALA A 180 -11.99 -5.12 -4.83
CA ALA A 180 -11.69 -6.40 -5.47
C ALA A 180 -11.18 -7.45 -4.47
N THR A 181 -11.28 -8.72 -4.86
CA THR A 181 -10.64 -9.84 -4.17
C THR A 181 -10.06 -10.80 -5.21
N THR A 182 -8.94 -11.44 -4.88
CA THR A 182 -8.33 -12.50 -5.69
C THR A 182 -7.76 -13.59 -4.78
N THR A 183 -7.21 -14.65 -5.37
CA THR A 183 -6.47 -15.70 -4.65
C THR A 183 -5.14 -15.95 -5.36
N THR A 184 -4.08 -16.23 -4.61
CA THR A 184 -2.77 -16.55 -5.17
C THR A 184 -2.82 -17.83 -6.03
N ASP A 185 -2.08 -17.81 -7.13
CA ASP A 185 -1.99 -18.93 -8.07
C ASP A 185 -1.04 -20.05 -7.59
N SER A 186 -0.81 -21.07 -8.41
CA SER A 186 0.07 -22.20 -8.07
C SER A 186 1.53 -21.82 -7.78
N ASN A 187 1.96 -20.63 -8.22
CA ASN A 187 3.29 -20.09 -7.98
C ASN A 187 3.28 -19.01 -6.89
N GLY A 188 2.18 -18.84 -6.15
CA GLY A 188 2.04 -17.81 -5.12
C GLY A 188 1.64 -16.43 -5.64
N ASN A 189 1.51 -16.26 -6.96
CA ASN A 189 1.37 -14.91 -7.53
C ASN A 189 -0.07 -14.42 -7.46
N TYR A 190 -0.24 -13.11 -7.27
CA TYR A 190 -1.54 -12.43 -7.37
C TYR A 190 -1.40 -11.06 -8.04
N SER A 191 -2.48 -10.55 -8.63
CA SER A 191 -2.45 -9.21 -9.23
C SER A 191 -3.84 -8.59 -9.32
N PHE A 192 -3.92 -7.32 -8.94
CA PHE A 192 -5.00 -6.41 -9.27
C PHE A 192 -4.57 -5.55 -10.45
N THR A 193 -5.42 -5.43 -11.48
CA THR A 193 -5.11 -4.68 -12.70
C THR A 193 -6.21 -3.67 -12.99
N GLY A 194 -5.93 -2.66 -13.82
CA GLY A 194 -6.95 -1.69 -14.21
C GLY A 194 -7.13 -0.54 -13.21
N LEU A 195 -6.16 -0.34 -12.32
CA LEU A 195 -6.24 0.63 -11.23
C LEU A 195 -5.90 2.05 -11.70
N ASP A 196 -6.59 3.04 -11.14
CA ASP A 196 -6.24 4.46 -11.31
C ASP A 196 -5.17 4.87 -10.30
N ASN A 197 -4.54 6.03 -10.52
CA ASN A 197 -3.72 6.65 -9.48
C ASN A 197 -4.56 6.91 -8.22
N GLY A 198 -3.96 6.68 -7.05
CA GLY A 198 -4.63 6.86 -5.77
C GLY A 198 -4.05 5.94 -4.70
N ASP A 199 -4.64 6.04 -3.51
CA ASP A 199 -4.28 5.23 -2.35
C ASP A 199 -5.18 4.00 -2.27
N TYR A 200 -4.57 2.88 -1.89
CA TYR A 200 -5.18 1.56 -1.76
C TYR A 200 -4.68 0.86 -0.51
N ILE A 201 -5.43 -0.15 -0.08
CA ILE A 201 -5.02 -1.05 1.01
C ILE A 201 -5.13 -2.49 0.50
N VAL A 202 -4.04 -3.25 0.62
CA VAL A 202 -3.99 -4.69 0.33
C VAL A 202 -4.06 -5.44 1.65
N GLU A 203 -4.99 -6.41 1.75
CA GLU A 203 -5.14 -7.26 2.93
C GLU A 203 -5.08 -8.74 2.55
N PHE A 204 -4.22 -9.49 3.23
CA PHE A 204 -4.13 -10.94 3.12
C PHE A 204 -5.00 -11.60 4.21
N ASP A 205 -5.75 -12.64 3.84
CA ASP A 205 -6.67 -13.33 4.74
C ASP A 205 -5.98 -14.54 5.41
N PRO A 206 -5.52 -14.44 6.67
CA PRO A 206 -4.78 -15.52 7.33
C PRO A 206 -5.62 -16.78 7.54
N THR A 207 -6.96 -16.69 7.44
CA THR A 207 -7.83 -17.86 7.53
C THR A 207 -7.74 -18.78 6.31
N THR A 208 -7.11 -18.30 5.23
CA THR A 208 -6.90 -19.05 3.99
C THR A 208 -5.49 -19.64 3.88
N PHE A 209 -4.64 -19.45 4.88
CA PHE A 209 -3.31 -20.04 4.90
C PHE A 209 -3.39 -21.57 5.05
N PRO A 210 -2.36 -22.31 4.58
CA PRO A 210 -2.25 -23.73 4.87
C PRO A 210 -2.26 -23.99 6.39
N ALA A 211 -2.77 -25.15 6.79
CA ALA A 211 -2.90 -25.48 8.21
C ALA A 211 -1.53 -25.44 8.93
N GLY A 212 -1.48 -24.68 10.05
CA GLY A 212 -0.27 -24.50 10.84
C GLY A 212 0.70 -23.43 10.31
N TYR A 213 0.30 -22.65 9.31
CA TYR A 213 1.07 -21.50 8.84
C TYR A 213 0.65 -20.20 9.53
N GLY A 214 1.58 -19.26 9.63
CA GLY A 214 1.33 -17.87 10.02
C GLY A 214 2.26 -16.90 9.30
N GLU A 215 2.03 -15.60 9.48
CA GLU A 215 2.86 -14.52 8.93
C GLU A 215 4.28 -14.60 9.49
N THR A 216 5.29 -14.40 8.63
CA THR A 216 6.70 -14.26 9.01
C THR A 216 7.02 -12.85 9.55
N LYS A 217 8.30 -12.50 9.69
CA LYS A 217 8.74 -11.12 9.95
C LYS A 217 8.53 -10.25 8.71
N HIS A 218 7.98 -9.06 8.85
CA HIS A 218 7.84 -8.12 7.75
C HIS A 218 8.87 -6.99 7.79
N ASN A 219 9.07 -6.28 6.68
CA ASN A 219 9.97 -5.13 6.55
C ASN A 219 11.42 -5.50 6.89
N GLN A 220 11.91 -6.61 6.31
CA GLN A 220 13.22 -7.18 6.60
C GLN A 220 14.21 -6.91 5.47
N GLY A 221 15.50 -6.83 5.82
CA GLY A 221 16.50 -6.42 4.84
C GLY A 221 16.31 -4.96 4.42
N GLY A 222 16.74 -4.63 3.21
CA GLY A 222 16.63 -3.26 2.65
C GLY A 222 16.19 -3.25 1.19
N ASN A 223 15.60 -4.35 0.72
CA ASN A 223 15.13 -4.51 -0.64
C ASN A 223 13.65 -4.90 -0.62
N ASP A 224 12.81 -3.88 -0.80
CA ASP A 224 11.33 -3.94 -0.79
C ASP A 224 10.76 -5.01 -1.73
N ALA A 225 11.47 -5.32 -2.82
CA ALA A 225 11.01 -6.25 -3.85
C ALA A 225 11.19 -7.73 -3.47
N VAL A 226 11.69 -8.04 -2.28
CA VAL A 226 11.96 -9.42 -1.82
C VAL A 226 11.71 -9.60 -0.33
N ASP A 227 11.04 -8.69 0.36
CA ASP A 227 10.71 -8.88 1.77
C ASP A 227 9.20 -8.91 1.98
N SER A 228 8.77 -9.46 3.11
CA SER A 228 7.35 -9.53 3.44
C SER A 228 6.87 -8.16 3.94
N ASP A 229 5.70 -7.70 3.48
CA ASP A 229 5.09 -6.45 3.98
C ASP A 229 4.14 -6.66 5.15
N GLY A 230 3.66 -7.89 5.29
CA GLY A 230 2.72 -8.31 6.31
C GLY A 230 1.27 -8.28 5.85
N LEU A 231 0.33 -8.49 6.80
CA LEU A 231 -1.06 -8.80 6.46
C LEU A 231 -1.88 -7.64 5.90
N SER A 232 -1.47 -6.38 6.11
CA SER A 232 -2.21 -5.19 5.69
C SER A 232 -1.26 -4.08 5.29
N VAL A 233 -1.29 -3.68 4.02
CA VAL A 233 -0.31 -2.77 3.42
C VAL A 233 -1.01 -1.58 2.78
N ASN A 234 -0.53 -0.36 3.03
CA ASN A 234 -1.00 0.85 2.34
C ASN A 234 -0.14 1.09 1.10
N VAL A 235 -0.78 1.31 -0.05
CA VAL A 235 -0.12 1.43 -1.36
C VAL A 235 -0.59 2.69 -2.06
N THR A 236 0.33 3.45 -2.65
CA THR A 236 -0.01 4.64 -3.46
C THR A 236 0.43 4.46 -4.90
N ILE A 237 -0.52 4.33 -5.80
CA ILE A 237 -0.26 4.33 -7.24
C ILE A 237 -0.07 5.77 -7.72
N ASN A 238 1.15 6.08 -8.18
CA ASN A 238 1.49 7.35 -8.81
C ASN A 238 2.24 7.14 -10.12
N ASN A 239 1.49 6.89 -11.17
CA ASN A 239 1.98 6.73 -12.54
C ASN A 239 2.91 5.53 -12.80
N ALA A 240 2.96 4.56 -11.87
CA ALA A 240 3.71 3.32 -11.98
C ALA A 240 2.91 2.15 -11.38
N ASP A 241 3.20 0.94 -11.87
CA ASP A 241 2.75 -0.28 -11.20
C ASP A 241 3.51 -0.43 -9.88
N ASP A 242 2.86 -1.05 -8.90
CA ASP A 242 3.49 -1.44 -7.63
C ASP A 242 3.49 -2.97 -7.56
N LEU A 243 4.67 -3.56 -7.64
CA LEU A 243 4.88 -5.00 -7.67
C LEU A 243 5.85 -5.43 -6.57
N THR A 244 5.78 -4.78 -5.41
CA THR A 244 6.58 -5.15 -4.23
C THR A 244 5.68 -5.54 -3.06
N ILE A 245 4.39 -5.81 -3.33
CA ILE A 245 3.42 -6.10 -2.26
C ILE A 245 3.36 -7.60 -2.00
N ASP A 246 4.07 -8.00 -0.96
CA ASP A 246 4.59 -9.35 -0.78
C ASP A 246 4.26 -9.90 0.62
N LEU A 247 4.02 -11.20 0.72
CA LEU A 247 3.78 -11.85 2.01
C LEU A 247 4.53 -13.18 2.15
N GLY A 248 5.47 -13.21 3.08
CA GLY A 248 6.05 -14.45 3.57
C GLY A 248 5.16 -15.09 4.63
N ILE A 249 4.93 -16.40 4.52
CA ILE A 249 4.30 -17.19 5.57
C ILE A 249 5.15 -18.41 5.85
N TYR A 250 5.24 -18.79 7.13
CA TYR A 250 6.05 -19.92 7.54
C TYR A 250 5.23 -20.93 8.32
N LYS A 251 5.66 -22.19 8.27
CA LYS A 251 5.07 -23.25 9.08
C LYS A 251 5.45 -23.05 10.54
N GLN A 252 4.48 -22.67 11.36
CA GLN A 252 4.68 -22.55 12.79
C GLN A 252 4.93 -23.94 13.39
N THR A 253 6.07 -24.11 14.04
CA THR A 253 6.27 -25.24 14.95
C THR A 253 5.38 -25.00 16.16
N PRO A 254 4.49 -25.93 16.53
CA PRO A 254 3.79 -25.83 17.80
C PRO A 254 4.86 -25.70 18.88
N LEU A 255 4.84 -24.60 19.61
CA LEU A 255 5.58 -24.55 20.87
C LEU A 255 5.10 -25.76 21.68
N PRO A 256 5.99 -26.61 22.23
CA PRO A 256 5.56 -27.56 23.24
C PRO A 256 4.79 -26.77 24.31
N PRO A 257 3.70 -27.30 24.89
CA PRO A 257 2.91 -26.58 25.88
C PRO A 257 3.85 -25.94 26.90
N THR A 258 3.87 -24.61 26.94
CA THR A 258 4.78 -23.84 27.79
C THR A 258 4.44 -23.98 29.27
N GLU A 259 3.29 -24.57 29.59
CA GLU A 259 2.90 -24.88 30.96
C GLU A 259 3.32 -26.30 31.31
N LYS A 260 4.49 -26.42 31.93
CA LYS A 260 4.86 -27.63 32.65
C LYS A 260 3.79 -27.86 33.73
N LYS A 261 3.00 -28.92 33.59
CA LYS A 261 2.03 -29.33 34.61
C LYS A 261 2.71 -30.22 35.66
N TYR A 262 2.23 -30.13 36.89
CA TYR A 262 2.78 -30.82 38.06
C TYR A 262 1.77 -31.82 38.64
N LYS A 263 2.25 -32.60 39.61
CA LYS A 263 1.46 -33.55 40.39
C LYS A 263 1.77 -33.41 41.87
N ILE A 264 0.75 -33.57 42.71
CA ILE A 264 0.86 -33.64 44.17
C ILE A 264 0.18 -34.93 44.62
N GLY A 265 0.85 -35.74 45.43
CA GLY A 265 0.31 -37.00 45.90
C GLY A 265 1.36 -37.83 46.60
N ASP A 266 0.91 -38.69 47.51
CA ASP A 266 1.74 -39.70 48.16
C ASP A 266 0.82 -40.80 48.75
N ILE A 267 0.99 -41.14 50.03
CA ILE A 267 0.31 -42.24 50.72
C ILE A 267 -0.24 -41.80 52.08
N VAL A 268 -1.38 -42.37 52.47
CA VAL A 268 -1.84 -42.42 53.88
C VAL A 268 -1.58 -43.82 54.40
N TRP A 269 -0.88 -43.99 55.52
CA TRP A 269 -0.46 -45.29 56.06
C TRP A 269 -0.88 -45.51 57.51
N ASP A 270 -0.87 -46.78 57.91
CA ASP A 270 -1.13 -47.26 59.27
C ASP A 270 0.19 -47.36 60.03
N ASP A 271 0.50 -46.30 60.77
CA ASP A 271 1.66 -46.22 61.66
C ASP A 271 1.45 -47.15 62.87
N LYS A 272 2.10 -48.31 62.83
CA LYS A 272 1.84 -49.42 63.76
C LYS A 272 2.57 -49.29 65.08
N ASP A 273 3.68 -48.57 65.10
CA ASP A 273 4.46 -48.37 66.32
C ASP A 273 4.35 -46.92 66.87
N ASN A 274 3.58 -46.08 66.18
CA ASN A 274 3.19 -44.72 66.54
C ASN A 274 4.42 -43.82 66.69
N ASP A 275 5.42 -43.99 65.82
CA ASP A 275 6.64 -43.21 65.82
C ASP A 275 6.59 -41.99 64.87
N GLY A 276 5.60 -41.94 63.97
CA GLY A 276 5.37 -40.86 63.00
C GLY A 276 6.19 -40.98 61.71
N ILE A 277 6.88 -42.10 61.51
CA ILE A 277 7.76 -42.39 60.37
C ILE A 277 7.19 -43.58 59.60
N GLN A 278 7.06 -43.44 58.29
CA GLN A 278 6.65 -44.50 57.38
C GLN A 278 7.72 -45.58 57.28
N ASP A 279 7.45 -46.71 57.92
CA ASP A 279 8.38 -47.83 57.98
C ASP A 279 8.06 -48.97 56.99
N PRO A 280 9.06 -49.76 56.56
CA PRO A 280 8.81 -50.96 55.77
C PRO A 280 7.90 -51.96 56.48
N GLY A 281 6.71 -52.20 55.92
CA GLY A 281 5.71 -53.14 56.46
C GLY A 281 4.48 -52.47 57.06
N GLU A 282 4.45 -51.14 57.08
CA GLU A 282 3.28 -50.35 57.41
C GLU A 282 2.33 -50.28 56.21
N PRO A 283 1.08 -50.77 56.35
CA PRO A 283 0.16 -50.83 55.23
C PRO A 283 -0.50 -49.47 54.97
N GLY A 284 -0.82 -49.20 53.71
CA GLY A 284 -1.64 -48.03 53.35
C GLY A 284 -3.09 -48.12 53.84
N VAL A 285 -3.71 -46.96 54.05
CA VAL A 285 -5.08 -46.81 54.54
C VAL A 285 -5.98 -46.30 53.41
N ALA A 286 -6.91 -47.14 52.99
CA ALA A 286 -7.82 -46.85 51.89
C ALA A 286 -9.04 -46.02 52.33
N GLY A 287 -9.60 -45.25 51.38
CA GLY A 287 -10.88 -44.55 51.55
C GLY A 287 -10.81 -43.23 52.33
N VAL A 288 -9.60 -42.75 52.65
CA VAL A 288 -9.41 -41.43 53.27
C VAL A 288 -9.64 -40.36 52.21
N LYS A 289 -10.55 -39.43 52.49
CA LYS A 289 -10.84 -38.30 51.60
C LYS A 289 -9.76 -37.24 51.74
N VAL A 290 -9.19 -36.85 50.59
CA VAL A 290 -8.14 -35.85 50.47
C VAL A 290 -8.66 -34.69 49.63
N THR A 291 -8.45 -33.46 50.09
CA THR A 291 -8.88 -32.23 49.42
C THR A 291 -7.66 -31.41 49.04
N LEU A 292 -7.53 -31.06 47.76
CA LEU A 292 -6.55 -30.10 47.27
C LEU A 292 -7.17 -28.70 47.26
N LYS A 293 -6.47 -27.73 47.82
CA LYS A 293 -6.81 -26.31 47.77
C LYS A 293 -5.66 -25.51 47.13
N ASP A 294 -5.98 -24.34 46.59
CA ASP A 294 -4.95 -23.36 46.21
C ASP A 294 -4.31 -22.73 47.47
N GLY A 295 -3.23 -21.97 47.28
CA GLY A 295 -2.55 -21.23 48.37
C GLY A 295 -3.44 -20.19 49.09
N ASN A 296 -4.63 -19.88 48.57
CA ASN A 296 -5.62 -19.03 49.25
C ASN A 296 -6.68 -19.83 50.03
N GLY A 297 -6.58 -21.16 50.04
CA GLY A 297 -7.50 -22.07 50.71
C GLY A 297 -8.78 -22.40 49.94
N ILE A 298 -8.86 -22.07 48.64
CA ILE A 298 -10.00 -22.41 47.78
C ILE A 298 -9.85 -23.85 47.31
N VAL A 299 -10.90 -24.66 47.46
CA VAL A 299 -10.92 -26.07 47.03
C VAL A 299 -10.83 -26.16 45.49
N ILE A 300 -9.82 -26.89 45.01
CA ILE A 300 -9.58 -27.18 43.59
C ILE A 300 -10.13 -28.56 43.23
N ALA A 301 -9.83 -29.57 44.06
CA ALA A 301 -10.20 -30.95 43.79
C ALA A 301 -10.32 -31.78 45.08
N THR A 302 -10.99 -32.93 44.98
CA THR A 302 -11.04 -33.94 46.04
C THR A 302 -10.80 -35.32 45.45
N THR A 303 -10.09 -36.18 46.16
CA THR A 303 -9.91 -37.60 45.83
C THR A 303 -10.06 -38.47 47.09
N THR A 304 -9.96 -39.78 46.95
CA THR A 304 -9.93 -40.74 48.07
C THR A 304 -8.76 -41.68 47.89
N THR A 305 -8.07 -42.03 48.97
CA THR A 305 -6.93 -42.96 48.92
C THR A 305 -7.35 -44.34 48.40
N ASP A 306 -6.49 -44.93 47.57
CA ASP A 306 -6.72 -46.26 46.99
C ASP A 306 -6.50 -47.40 48.01
N SER A 307 -6.62 -48.66 47.57
CA SER A 307 -6.44 -49.84 48.45
C SER A 307 -5.05 -49.96 49.08
N ASN A 308 -4.06 -49.26 48.53
CA ASN A 308 -2.68 -49.21 49.01
C ASN A 308 -2.40 -47.87 49.73
N GLY A 309 -3.41 -47.05 50.00
CA GLY A 309 -3.29 -45.76 50.67
C GLY A 309 -2.89 -44.59 49.77
N ASN A 310 -2.65 -44.80 48.47
CA ASN A 310 -2.11 -43.74 47.62
C ASN A 310 -3.17 -42.74 47.17
N TYR A 311 -2.77 -41.48 46.99
CA TYR A 311 -3.58 -40.44 46.36
C TYR A 311 -2.73 -39.59 45.41
N ILE A 312 -3.34 -39.00 44.38
CA ILE A 312 -2.66 -38.13 43.42
C ILE A 312 -3.62 -37.10 42.82
N PHE A 313 -3.11 -35.88 42.66
CA PHE A 313 -3.66 -34.80 41.86
C PHE A 313 -2.68 -34.53 40.71
N GLU A 314 -3.16 -34.52 39.47
CA GLU A 314 -2.35 -34.31 38.26
C GLU A 314 -2.83 -33.07 37.49
N GLY A 315 -1.98 -32.56 36.59
CA GLY A 315 -2.36 -31.44 35.73
C GLY A 315 -2.33 -30.08 36.42
N LEU A 316 -1.55 -29.94 37.50
CA LEU A 316 -1.50 -28.74 38.32
C LEU A 316 -0.60 -27.67 37.69
N ASP A 317 -0.99 -26.41 37.82
CA ASP A 317 -0.15 -25.26 37.49
C ASP A 317 0.96 -25.06 38.54
N ASP A 318 2.02 -24.34 38.18
CA ASP A 318 3.04 -23.90 39.14
C ASP A 318 2.40 -22.97 40.18
N GLY A 319 2.58 -23.27 41.47
CA GLY A 319 2.00 -22.51 42.56
C GLY A 319 1.98 -23.24 43.89
N ASP A 320 1.52 -22.53 44.92
CA ASP A 320 1.35 -23.07 46.27
C ASP A 320 0.00 -23.77 46.41
N TYR A 321 -0.02 -24.92 47.07
CA TYR A 321 -1.21 -25.76 47.25
C TYR A 321 -1.28 -26.28 48.67
N ILE A 322 -2.50 -26.46 49.17
CA ILE A 322 -2.74 -27.05 50.49
C ILE A 322 -3.40 -28.40 50.29
N VAL A 323 -2.83 -29.45 50.89
CA VAL A 323 -3.45 -30.78 50.96
C VAL A 323 -4.09 -30.96 52.33
N GLU A 324 -5.37 -31.35 52.37
CA GLU A 324 -6.13 -31.56 53.61
C GLU A 324 -6.77 -32.95 53.64
N PHE A 325 -6.55 -33.69 54.73
CA PHE A 325 -7.14 -35.00 54.98
C PHE A 325 -8.36 -34.88 55.89
N ASP A 326 -9.48 -35.51 55.52
CA ASP A 326 -10.72 -35.46 56.32
C ASP A 326 -10.73 -36.57 57.39
N PRO A 327 -10.52 -36.26 58.69
CA PRO A 327 -10.46 -37.27 59.74
C PRO A 327 -11.78 -38.02 59.94
N ASN A 328 -12.92 -37.49 59.48
CA ASN A 328 -14.20 -38.19 59.56
C ASN A 328 -14.31 -39.35 58.57
N THR A 329 -13.37 -39.45 57.63
CA THR A 329 -13.30 -40.55 56.66
C THR A 329 -12.30 -41.63 57.05
N PHE A 330 -11.63 -41.47 58.19
CA PHE A 330 -10.71 -42.48 58.70
C PHE A 330 -11.47 -43.75 59.12
N PRO A 331 -10.90 -44.95 58.88
CA PRO A 331 -11.48 -46.18 59.38
C PRO A 331 -11.64 -46.16 60.92
N ALA A 332 -12.65 -46.85 61.44
CA ALA A 332 -12.94 -46.84 62.87
C ALA A 332 -11.73 -47.33 63.68
N GLY A 333 -11.28 -46.51 64.64
CA GLY A 333 -10.13 -46.80 65.50
C GLY A 333 -8.81 -46.15 65.04
N TYR A 334 -8.78 -45.53 63.86
CA TYR A 334 -7.64 -44.77 63.36
C TYR A 334 -7.71 -43.30 63.80
N GLY A 335 -6.54 -42.69 64.00
CA GLY A 335 -6.35 -41.28 64.32
C GLY A 335 -5.04 -40.78 63.73
N GLU A 336 -4.74 -39.50 63.95
CA GLU A 336 -3.47 -38.91 63.52
C GLU A 336 -2.30 -39.48 64.32
N THR A 337 -1.18 -39.77 63.64
CA THR A 337 0.09 -40.09 64.30
C THR A 337 0.89 -38.82 64.65
N LYS A 338 2.09 -38.95 65.20
CA LYS A 338 3.03 -37.84 65.35
C LYS A 338 3.48 -37.34 63.98
N HIS A 339 3.48 -36.04 63.79
CA HIS A 339 3.98 -35.40 62.56
C HIS A 339 5.38 -34.82 62.75
N ASN A 340 6.09 -34.55 61.66
CA ASN A 340 7.41 -33.90 61.67
C ASN A 340 8.44 -34.68 62.51
N GLN A 341 8.54 -36.00 62.27
CA GLN A 341 9.38 -36.93 63.04
C GLN A 341 10.59 -37.41 62.25
N GLY A 342 11.67 -37.75 62.94
CA GLY A 342 12.93 -38.07 62.27
C GLY A 342 13.54 -36.84 61.59
N GLY A 343 14.45 -37.06 60.63
CA GLY A 343 15.11 -35.98 59.88
C GLY A 343 14.94 -36.12 58.37
N ASN A 344 13.99 -36.94 57.93
CA ASN A 344 13.73 -37.24 56.53
C ASN A 344 12.27 -36.99 56.21
N ASP A 345 12.00 -35.79 55.69
CA ASP A 345 10.70 -35.24 55.28
C ASP A 345 9.91 -36.17 54.32
N ALA A 346 10.63 -36.99 53.54
CA ALA A 346 10.01 -37.85 52.52
C ALA A 346 9.35 -39.11 53.10
N VAL A 347 9.44 -39.33 54.41
CA VAL A 347 8.91 -40.55 55.06
C VAL A 347 8.27 -40.27 56.40
N ASP A 348 8.17 -39.02 56.87
CA ASP A 348 7.42 -38.74 58.08
C ASP A 348 6.04 -38.18 57.77
N SER A 349 5.19 -38.11 58.78
CA SER A 349 3.83 -37.59 58.63
C SER A 349 3.83 -36.05 58.65
N ASP A 350 3.14 -35.44 57.70
CA ASP A 350 2.90 -33.98 57.65
C ASP A 350 1.66 -33.56 58.46
N GLY A 351 0.91 -34.53 59.00
CA GLY A 351 -0.33 -34.31 59.73
C GLY A 351 -1.55 -34.10 58.81
N LEU A 352 -2.63 -33.54 59.36
CA LEU A 352 -3.91 -33.40 58.63
C LEU A 352 -3.90 -32.32 57.53
N GLN A 353 -2.90 -31.44 57.53
CA GLN A 353 -2.78 -30.35 56.57
C GLN A 353 -1.30 -30.05 56.28
N ASP A 354 -0.97 -30.01 54.98
CA ASP A 354 0.38 -29.71 54.49
C ASP A 354 0.37 -28.61 53.40
N TRP A 355 1.49 -27.89 53.24
CA TRP A 355 1.62 -26.61 52.50
C TRP A 355 2.62 -26.63 51.34
#